data_AF-A0AAP5QDS3-F1
#
_entry.id   AF-A0AAP5QDS3-F1
#
_cell.length_a   1.000
_cell.length_b   1.000
_cell.length_c   1.000
_cell.angle_alpha   90.00
_cell.angle_beta   90.00
_cell.angle_gamma   90.00
#
_symmetry.space_group_name_H-M   'P 1'
#
loop_
_entity.id
_entity.type
_entity.pdbx_description
1 polymer ?
#
loop_
_entity_poly.entity_id
_entity_poly.type
_entity_poly.pdbx_seq_one_letter_code
_entity_poly.pdbx_strand_id
1 'polypeptide(L)'
;MASNVISVLNDLVETSKDGEKGFLKAAEDAHDAQLKTLFQSRAADCARGARELQDAVQAMGGKPETHGSVSGALHRGWVDVKSAVANRSDYDILAECEKGEDVAKKRYHDALEKELPADVRAIVERQYQGVLQNHDRVRDLRDQYAAAKS
;
A
#
# COMPACT_ATOMS: atom_id res chain seq x y z
N MET A 1 -14.16 -19.01 13.18
CA MET A 1 -12.74 -18.80 13.52
C MET A 1 -11.90 -18.60 12.26
N ALA A 2 -11.68 -19.61 11.41
CA ALA A 2 -10.87 -19.46 10.18
C ALA A 2 -11.44 -18.50 9.12
N SER A 3 -12.77 -18.43 8.97
CA SER A 3 -13.42 -17.52 8.01
C SER A 3 -13.15 -16.03 8.29
N ASN A 4 -12.98 -15.66 9.57
CA ASN A 4 -12.66 -14.30 9.97
C ASN A 4 -11.20 -13.96 9.59
N VAL A 5 -10.27 -14.86 9.87
CA VAL A 5 -8.85 -14.69 9.52
C VAL A 5 -8.66 -14.58 8.01
N ILE A 6 -9.34 -15.42 7.21
CA ILE A 6 -9.30 -15.35 5.75
C ILE A 6 -9.80 -14.00 5.24
N SER A 7 -10.90 -13.47 5.80
CA SER A 7 -11.42 -12.14 5.45
C SER A 7 -10.40 -11.05 5.77
N VAL A 8 -9.78 -11.09 6.95
CA VAL A 8 -8.76 -10.11 7.36
C VAL A 8 -7.56 -10.13 6.41
N LEU A 9 -7.08 -11.31 6.03
CA LEU A 9 -5.96 -11.41 5.08
C LEU A 9 -6.35 -10.94 3.68
N ASN A 10 -7.55 -11.24 3.22
CA ASN A 10 -8.03 -10.74 1.93
C ASN A 10 -8.14 -9.21 1.90
N ASP A 11 -8.57 -8.57 2.99
CA ASP A 11 -8.54 -7.10 3.09
C ASP A 11 -7.10 -6.53 2.96
N LEU A 12 -6.10 -7.24 3.52
CA LEU A 12 -4.69 -6.86 3.39
C LEU A 12 -4.12 -7.17 1.99
N VAL A 13 -4.61 -8.22 1.32
CA VAL A 13 -4.28 -8.51 -0.08
C VAL A 13 -4.77 -7.38 -0.97
N GLU A 14 -6.03 -6.95 -0.81
CA GLU A 14 -6.59 -5.82 -1.55
C GLU A 14 -5.78 -4.55 -1.31
N THR A 15 -5.46 -4.25 -0.04
CA THR A 15 -4.62 -3.10 0.36
C THR A 15 -3.26 -3.14 -0.34
N SER A 16 -2.61 -4.31 -0.36
CA SER A 16 -1.32 -4.49 -1.02
C SER A 16 -1.41 -4.36 -2.54
N LYS A 17 -2.49 -4.86 -3.16
CA LYS A 17 -2.75 -4.73 -4.61
C LYS A 17 -3.06 -3.29 -5.02
N ASP A 18 -3.76 -2.54 -4.17
CA ASP A 18 -3.99 -1.12 -4.38
C ASP A 18 -2.69 -0.32 -4.24
N GLY A 19 -1.85 -0.65 -3.25
CA GLY A 19 -0.50 -0.09 -3.12
C GLY A 19 0.39 -0.36 -4.33
N GLU A 20 0.40 -1.60 -4.85
CA GLU A 20 1.13 -1.98 -6.07
C GLU A 20 0.74 -1.08 -7.25
N LYS A 21 -0.56 -0.95 -7.53
CA LYS A 21 -1.06 -0.09 -8.60
C LYS A 21 -0.71 1.38 -8.34
N GLY A 22 -0.94 1.85 -7.12
CA GLY A 22 -0.68 3.22 -6.68
C GLY A 22 0.75 3.65 -6.95
N PHE A 23 1.71 2.85 -6.51
CA PHE A 23 3.12 3.12 -6.71
C PHE A 23 3.58 2.98 -8.16
N LEU A 24 3.02 2.06 -8.95
CA LEU A 24 3.33 2.00 -10.38
C LEU A 24 2.97 3.29 -11.10
N LYS A 25 1.81 3.88 -10.80
CA LYS A 25 1.43 5.16 -11.38
C LYS A 25 2.25 6.34 -10.85
N ALA A 26 2.57 6.33 -9.55
CA ALA A 26 3.48 7.33 -9.00
C ALA A 26 4.83 7.29 -9.72
N ALA A 27 5.33 6.10 -10.09
CA ALA A 27 6.55 5.95 -10.88
C ALA A 27 6.41 6.44 -12.33
N GLU A 28 5.23 6.27 -12.95
CA GLU A 28 4.95 6.82 -14.28
C GLU A 28 4.93 8.36 -14.27
N ASP A 29 4.29 8.94 -13.25
CA ASP A 29 3.99 10.37 -13.16
C ASP A 29 5.12 11.21 -12.55
N ALA A 30 6.03 10.59 -11.80
CA ALA A 30 7.15 11.31 -11.20
C ALA A 30 8.06 11.94 -12.26
N HIS A 31 8.70 13.05 -11.91
CA HIS A 31 9.70 13.72 -12.73
C HIS A 31 11.11 13.31 -12.31
N ASP A 32 11.37 13.28 -11.00
CA ASP A 32 12.64 12.84 -10.43
C ASP A 32 12.89 11.34 -10.65
N ALA A 33 14.05 11.00 -11.23
CA ALA A 33 14.42 9.63 -11.55
C ALA A 33 14.60 8.74 -10.30
N GLN A 34 15.07 9.30 -9.18
CA GLN A 34 15.20 8.57 -7.92
C GLN A 34 13.83 8.24 -7.34
N LEU A 35 12.85 9.14 -7.46
CA LEU A 35 11.46 8.86 -7.07
C LEU A 35 10.83 7.77 -7.93
N LYS A 36 11.08 7.76 -9.26
CA LYS A 36 10.64 6.66 -10.13
C LYS A 36 11.15 5.31 -9.63
N THR A 37 12.45 5.21 -9.37
CA THR A 37 13.07 3.97 -8.88
C THR A 37 12.52 3.58 -7.50
N LEU A 38 12.34 4.54 -6.60
CA LEU A 38 11.73 4.30 -5.29
C LEU A 38 10.33 3.70 -5.44
N PHE A 39 9.45 4.34 -6.20
CA PHE A 39 8.07 3.90 -6.37
C PHE A 39 8.00 2.53 -7.08
N GLN A 40 8.85 2.26 -8.07
CA GLN A 40 8.95 0.92 -8.66
C GLN A 40 9.35 -0.14 -7.63
N SER A 41 10.31 0.16 -6.76
CA SER A 41 10.68 -0.75 -5.67
C SER A 41 9.51 -0.99 -4.72
N ARG A 42 8.75 0.06 -4.37
CA ARG A 42 7.58 -0.07 -3.48
C ARG A 42 6.45 -0.86 -4.11
N ALA A 43 6.17 -0.66 -5.39
CA ALA A 43 5.23 -1.50 -6.13
C ALA A 43 5.62 -2.98 -6.05
N ALA A 44 6.91 -3.30 -6.23
CA ALA A 44 7.41 -4.66 -6.11
C ALA A 44 7.29 -5.20 -4.68
N ASP A 45 7.52 -4.37 -3.65
CA ASP A 45 7.33 -4.76 -2.25
C ASP A 45 5.86 -5.12 -1.97
N CYS A 46 4.93 -4.29 -2.43
CA CYS A 46 3.49 -4.52 -2.34
C CYS A 46 3.06 -5.82 -3.06
N ALA A 47 3.59 -6.06 -4.26
CA ALA A 47 3.29 -7.29 -5.01
C ALA A 47 3.74 -8.56 -4.26
N ARG A 48 4.92 -8.52 -3.62
CA ARG A 48 5.43 -9.61 -2.79
C ARG A 48 4.60 -9.80 -1.52
N GLY A 49 4.23 -8.70 -0.86
CA GLY A 49 3.35 -8.73 0.33
C GLY A 49 1.99 -9.34 0.01
N ALA A 50 1.36 -8.92 -1.09
CA ALA A 50 0.12 -9.50 -1.58
C ALA A 50 0.25 -11.00 -1.81
N ARG A 51 1.32 -11.45 -2.48
CA ARG A 51 1.53 -12.87 -2.78
C ARG A 51 1.65 -13.71 -1.51
N GLU A 52 2.42 -13.26 -0.53
CA GLU A 52 2.58 -13.99 0.73
C GLU A 52 1.25 -14.11 1.51
N LEU A 53 0.45 -13.04 1.54
CA LEU A 53 -0.87 -13.06 2.17
C LEU A 53 -1.81 -14.03 1.43
N GLN A 54 -1.77 -14.04 0.10
CA GLN A 54 -2.54 -14.98 -0.72
C GLN A 54 -2.14 -16.44 -0.45
N ASP A 55 -0.84 -16.72 -0.32
CA ASP A 55 -0.33 -18.06 -0.01
C ASP A 55 -0.82 -18.49 1.39
N ALA A 56 -0.84 -17.59 2.38
CA ALA A 56 -1.41 -17.85 3.70
C ALA A 56 -2.92 -18.13 3.67
N VAL A 57 -3.69 -17.40 2.85
CA VAL A 57 -5.13 -17.67 2.64
C VAL A 57 -5.34 -19.07 2.04
N GLN A 58 -4.56 -19.44 1.03
CA GLN A 58 -4.65 -20.77 0.41
C GLN A 58 -4.29 -21.89 1.38
N ALA A 59 -3.26 -21.71 2.22
CA ALA A 59 -2.85 -22.69 3.23
C ALA A 59 -3.97 -22.98 4.26
N MET A 60 -4.84 -22.01 4.52
CA MET A 60 -6.04 -22.18 5.36
C MET A 60 -7.26 -22.77 4.61
N GLY A 61 -7.11 -23.13 3.35
CA GLY A 61 -8.20 -23.62 2.49
C GLY A 61 -9.13 -22.53 1.98
N GLY A 62 -8.73 -21.25 2.10
CA GLY A 62 -9.48 -20.10 1.62
C GLY A 62 -9.23 -19.79 0.15
N LYS A 63 -10.11 -18.96 -0.43
CA LYS A 63 -9.92 -18.37 -1.75
C LYS A 63 -9.24 -17.01 -1.59
N PRO A 64 -8.01 -16.82 -2.09
CA PRO A 64 -7.33 -15.53 -2.04
C PRO A 64 -8.01 -14.53 -2.99
N GLU A 65 -8.12 -13.29 -2.55
CA GLU A 65 -8.46 -12.19 -3.46
C GLU A 65 -7.34 -11.96 -4.48
N THR A 66 -7.69 -11.58 -5.69
CA THR A 66 -6.74 -11.39 -6.80
C THR A 66 -6.72 -9.96 -7.34
N HIS A 67 -7.57 -9.11 -6.80
CA HIS A 67 -7.75 -7.74 -7.26
C HIS A 67 -7.55 -6.77 -6.09
N GLY A 68 -7.37 -5.50 -6.44
CA GLY A 68 -7.44 -4.44 -5.45
C GLY A 68 -8.89 -4.14 -5.09
N SER A 69 -9.12 -3.26 -4.12
CA SER A 69 -10.47 -3.00 -3.65
C SER A 69 -11.34 -2.39 -4.76
N VAL A 70 -12.54 -2.93 -4.98
CA VAL A 70 -13.52 -2.39 -5.93
C VAL A 70 -14.23 -1.15 -5.35
N SER A 71 -14.17 -0.94 -4.04
CA SER A 71 -15.02 0.04 -3.32
C SER A 71 -14.28 0.92 -2.28
N GLY A 72 -12.96 0.85 -2.14
CA GLY A 72 -12.22 1.56 -1.10
C GLY A 72 -11.99 3.06 -1.37
N ALA A 73 -11.65 3.82 -0.32
CA ALA A 73 -11.23 5.24 -0.41
C ALA A 73 -10.06 5.46 -1.40
N LEU A 74 -9.28 4.42 -1.68
CA LEU A 74 -8.28 4.36 -2.73
C LEU A 74 -8.87 4.54 -4.14
N HIS A 75 -10.08 4.04 -4.43
CA HIS A 75 -10.75 4.28 -5.72
C HIS A 75 -11.10 5.76 -5.93
N ARG A 76 -11.46 6.50 -4.87
CA ARG A 76 -11.74 7.94 -4.99
C ARG A 76 -10.46 8.76 -5.13
N GLY A 77 -9.44 8.50 -4.29
CA GLY A 77 -8.12 9.14 -4.43
C GLY A 77 -7.51 8.89 -5.80
N TRP A 78 -7.61 7.66 -6.33
CA TRP A 78 -7.10 7.29 -7.65
C TRP A 78 -7.89 7.84 -8.84
N VAL A 79 -9.21 7.93 -8.74
CA VAL A 79 -10.04 8.56 -9.78
C VAL A 79 -9.75 10.07 -9.85
N ASP A 80 -9.55 10.72 -8.71
CA ASP A 80 -9.13 12.12 -8.67
C ASP A 80 -7.72 12.30 -9.29
N VAL A 81 -6.79 11.35 -9.04
CA VAL A 81 -5.46 11.30 -9.69
C VAL A 81 -5.55 11.27 -11.22
N LYS A 82 -6.53 10.54 -11.80
CA LYS A 82 -6.72 10.44 -13.25
C LYS A 82 -7.33 11.68 -13.92
N SER A 83 -7.86 12.65 -13.18
CA SER A 83 -8.49 13.84 -13.78
C SER A 83 -7.57 15.06 -13.86
N ALA A 84 -6.43 15.06 -13.16
CA ALA A 84 -5.50 16.20 -13.07
C ALA A 84 -4.21 16.05 -13.91
N VAL A 85 -4.26 15.28 -15.00
CA VAL A 85 -3.13 14.58 -15.67
C VAL A 85 -2.03 15.47 -16.29
N ALA A 86 -2.12 16.81 -16.28
CA ALA A 86 -1.15 17.61 -17.03
C ALA A 86 0.00 18.22 -16.20
N ASN A 87 -0.04 18.28 -14.86
CA ASN A 87 0.95 19.11 -14.15
C ASN A 87 1.18 18.83 -12.64
N ARG A 88 1.18 17.56 -12.18
CA ARG A 88 1.48 17.27 -10.76
C ARG A 88 2.97 17.40 -10.49
N SER A 89 3.35 18.15 -9.47
CA SER A 89 4.75 18.19 -9.01
C SER A 89 5.10 16.91 -8.25
N ASP A 90 6.40 16.60 -8.13
CA ASP A 90 6.87 15.45 -7.33
C ASP A 90 6.40 15.51 -5.87
N TYR A 91 6.28 16.72 -5.31
CA TYR A 91 5.64 16.95 -4.02
C TYR A 91 4.19 16.45 -3.97
N ASP A 92 3.38 16.76 -5.00
CA ASP A 92 1.96 16.38 -5.02
C ASP A 92 1.81 14.86 -5.15
N ILE A 93 2.75 14.19 -5.83
CA ILE A 93 2.79 12.74 -5.95
C ILE A 93 3.14 12.12 -4.59
N LEU A 94 4.20 12.60 -3.93
CA LEU A 94 4.61 12.14 -2.61
C LEU A 94 3.51 12.32 -1.56
N ALA A 95 2.84 13.47 -1.55
CA ALA A 95 1.74 13.75 -0.63
C ALA A 95 0.55 12.79 -0.81
N GLU A 96 0.31 12.31 -2.02
CA GLU A 96 -0.75 11.33 -2.28
C GLU A 96 -0.33 9.91 -1.91
N CYS A 97 0.92 9.54 -2.20
CA CYS A 97 1.50 8.29 -1.72
C CYS A 97 1.43 8.19 -0.19
N GLU A 98 1.75 9.25 0.54
CA GLU A 98 1.67 9.27 2.01
C GLU A 98 0.25 9.02 2.53
N LYS A 99 -0.77 9.66 1.93
CA LYS A 99 -2.17 9.38 2.29
C LYS A 99 -2.54 7.92 2.04
N GLY A 100 -2.08 7.34 0.92
CA GLY A 100 -2.25 5.93 0.62
C GLY A 100 -1.60 5.03 1.69
N GLU A 101 -0.39 5.38 2.10
CA GLU A 101 0.33 4.67 3.17
C GLU A 101 -0.33 4.83 4.55
N ASP A 102 -0.95 5.96 4.86
CA ASP A 102 -1.75 6.12 6.08
C ASP A 102 -2.96 5.18 6.11
N VAL A 103 -3.63 5.01 4.96
CA VAL A 103 -4.70 4.02 4.83
C VAL A 103 -4.14 2.61 5.05
N ALA A 104 -3.01 2.26 4.42
CA ALA A 104 -2.37 0.98 4.62
C ALA A 104 -2.01 0.75 6.09
N LYS A 105 -1.36 1.72 6.77
CA LYS A 105 -1.03 1.66 8.20
C LYS A 105 -2.25 1.32 9.05
N LYS A 106 -3.36 2.01 8.80
CA LYS A 106 -4.62 1.76 9.51
C LYS A 106 -5.13 0.33 9.26
N ARG A 107 -5.12 -0.15 8.02
CA ARG A 107 -5.59 -1.52 7.69
C ARG A 107 -4.76 -2.59 8.38
N TYR A 108 -3.44 -2.45 8.38
CA TYR A 108 -2.55 -3.38 9.10
C TYR A 108 -2.75 -3.31 10.61
N HIS A 109 -2.90 -2.11 11.17
CA HIS A 109 -3.20 -1.92 12.59
C HIS A 109 -4.52 -2.62 12.98
N ASP A 110 -5.60 -2.33 12.25
CA ASP A 110 -6.93 -2.91 12.48
C ASP A 110 -6.93 -4.45 12.34
N ALA A 111 -6.08 -4.99 11.46
CA ALA A 111 -5.88 -6.44 11.32
C ALA A 111 -5.17 -7.04 12.54
N LEU A 112 -4.16 -6.35 13.09
CA LEU A 112 -3.42 -6.80 14.28
C LEU A 112 -4.22 -6.73 15.58
N GLU A 113 -5.30 -5.95 15.61
CA GLU A 113 -6.29 -5.96 16.70
C GLU A 113 -7.18 -7.22 16.69
N LYS A 114 -7.18 -8.00 15.60
CA LYS A 114 -7.96 -9.25 15.51
C LYS A 114 -7.19 -10.43 16.11
N GLU A 115 -7.94 -11.46 16.50
CA GLU A 115 -7.34 -12.74 16.88
C GLU A 115 -6.83 -13.45 15.61
N LEU A 116 -5.51 -13.51 15.48
CA LEU A 116 -4.80 -14.15 14.37
C LEU A 116 -3.98 -15.33 14.90
N PRO A 117 -3.92 -16.46 14.17
CA PRO A 117 -2.94 -17.50 14.41
C PRO A 117 -1.51 -16.94 14.47
N ALA A 118 -0.64 -17.53 15.30
CA ALA A 118 0.67 -16.94 15.59
C ALA A 118 1.57 -16.77 14.34
N ASP A 119 1.51 -17.74 13.43
CA ASP A 119 2.18 -17.72 12.13
C ASP A 119 1.64 -16.60 11.22
N VAL A 120 0.32 -16.44 11.16
CA VAL A 120 -0.34 -15.37 10.40
C VAL A 120 -0.02 -14.00 10.99
N ARG A 121 -0.10 -13.86 12.31
CA ARG A 121 0.25 -12.63 13.03
C ARG A 121 1.68 -12.19 12.72
N ALA A 122 2.64 -13.10 12.73
CA ALA A 122 4.03 -12.80 12.42
C ALA A 122 4.21 -12.23 11.00
N ILE A 123 3.46 -12.73 10.02
CA ILE A 123 3.46 -12.17 8.65
C ILE A 123 2.93 -10.74 8.65
N VAL A 124 1.76 -10.52 9.27
CA VAL A 124 1.10 -9.21 9.31
C VAL A 124 1.95 -8.18 10.06
N GLU A 125 2.57 -8.54 11.19
CA GLU A 125 3.46 -7.65 11.94
C GLU A 125 4.68 -7.26 11.12
N ARG A 126 5.33 -8.22 10.45
CA ARG A 126 6.50 -7.95 9.61
C ARG A 126 6.17 -7.02 8.45
N GLN A 127 5.04 -7.26 7.78
CA GLN A 127 4.58 -6.39 6.69
C GLN A 127 4.19 -5.01 7.21
N TYR A 128 3.53 -4.91 8.38
CA TYR A 128 3.18 -3.63 9.00
C TYR A 128 4.41 -2.77 9.31
N GLN A 129 5.48 -3.37 9.83
CA GLN A 129 6.76 -2.66 10.02
C GLN A 129 7.31 -2.11 8.69
N GLY A 130 7.15 -2.85 7.59
CA GLY A 130 7.51 -2.39 6.25
C GLY A 130 6.67 -1.17 5.81
N VAL A 131 5.37 -1.19 6.05
CA VAL A 131 4.46 -0.06 5.76
C VAL A 131 4.84 1.18 6.59
N LEU A 132 5.13 1.02 7.89
CA LEU A 132 5.56 2.14 8.74
C LEU A 132 6.85 2.79 8.22
N GLN A 133 7.85 1.98 7.88
CA GLN A 133 9.11 2.47 7.32
C GLN A 133 8.92 3.16 5.96
N ASN A 134 8.03 2.62 5.12
CA ASN A 134 7.75 3.22 3.82
C ASN A 134 7.01 4.56 3.97
N HIS A 135 5.99 4.61 4.81
CA HIS A 135 5.28 5.84 5.15
C HIS A 135 6.23 6.94 5.60
N ASP A 136 7.10 6.65 6.58
CA ASP A 136 8.05 7.63 7.09
C ASP A 136 9.02 8.10 6.00
N ARG A 137 9.49 7.18 5.15
CA ARG A 137 10.35 7.54 4.02
C ARG A 137 9.65 8.46 3.02
N VAL A 138 8.39 8.20 2.69
CA VAL A 138 7.60 9.03 1.76
C VAL A 138 7.32 10.40 2.37
N ARG A 139 6.94 10.47 3.65
CA ARG A 139 6.76 11.72 4.39
C ARG A 139 8.03 12.57 4.39
N ASP A 140 9.17 11.97 4.74
CA ASP A 140 10.44 12.70 4.83
C ASP A 140 10.87 13.24 3.45
N LEU A 141 10.62 12.48 2.37
CA LEU A 141 10.84 12.96 1.01
C LEU A 141 9.86 14.08 0.64
N ARG A 142 8.57 13.96 0.96
CA ARG A 142 7.59 15.02 0.73
C ARG A 142 8.06 16.32 1.38
N ASP A 143 8.49 16.26 2.63
CA ASP A 143 8.94 17.43 3.41
C ASP A 143 10.19 18.07 2.80
N GLN A 144 11.12 17.27 2.26
CA GLN A 144 12.28 17.78 1.51
C GLN A 144 11.86 18.54 0.24
N TYR A 145 10.93 18.00 -0.54
CA TYR A 145 10.42 18.67 -1.75
C TYR A 145 9.56 19.90 -1.41
N ALA A 146 8.89 19.92 -0.25
CA ALA A 146 8.18 21.10 0.23
C ALA A 146 9.15 22.24 0.57
N ALA A 147 10.24 21.94 1.26
CA ALA A 147 11.27 22.91 1.62
C ALA A 147 12.09 23.42 0.41
N ALA A 148 12.23 22.62 -0.64
CA ALA A 148 12.89 23.05 -1.87
C ALA A 148 12.04 24.01 -2.75
N LYS A 149 10.73 24.15 -2.45
CA LYS A 149 9.82 25.11 -3.11
C LYS A 149 9.82 26.51 -2.47
N SER A 150 10.41 26.67 -1.28
CA SER A 150 10.44 27.96 -0.54
C SER A 150 11.66 28.81 -0.84
#